data_AF-A0A6I9P6X5-F1
#
_entry.id   AF-A0A6I9P6X5-F1
#
_cell.length_a   1.000
_cell.length_b   1.000
_cell.length_c   1.000
_cell.angle_alpha   90.00
_cell.angle_beta   90.00
_cell.angle_gamma   90.00
#
_symmetry.space_group_name_H-M   'P 1'
#
loop_
_entity.id
_entity.type
_entity.pdbx_description
1 polymer ?
#
loop_
_entity_poly.entity_id
_entity_poly.type
_entity_poly.pdbx_seq_one_letter_code
_entity_poly.pdbx_strand_id
1 'polypeptide(L)'
;MRDTRPNNADKLKAAIKAPWASITPQQCHRLIASMPRRIDAVIHAKGCQTKKAQEQQKKVVVAGCVPQAQPRMDYLKGLSIIGVQQIDRVVEVVDEAIKGHSVRLLGQKKDGGRRLGGARLDLPKIRKNPLIEIISINTGCLNACTYCKTKHARGDLASYSIEELVERARQSFQEGVCEIWLTSEDTGAYGRDIGTDLPTLLWRLVEEIPEGAMLRLGMTNPPYILEHLEEMAKILNHPRVYGFLHVPVQSASDSVLMDMKREYCIDDFKKVVDFLKEKVPGVTIATDLICGFPGETEEDFQETVELVKLYRFPSLFINQFYPRPGTPAAKMEQVPALV
;
A
#
# COMPACT_ATOMS: atom_id res chain seq x y z
N MET A 1 -4.85 37.45 10.72
CA MET A 1 -4.61 37.31 9.27
C MET A 1 -4.07 35.90 9.05
N ARG A 2 -4.78 35.04 8.32
CA ARG A 2 -4.27 33.72 7.94
C ARG A 2 -3.31 33.96 6.77
N ASP A 3 -2.08 33.55 6.93
CA ASP A 3 -1.01 33.75 5.95
C ASP A 3 -1.26 32.81 4.77
N THR A 4 -1.30 33.34 3.55
CA THR A 4 -1.69 32.60 2.33
C THR A 4 -0.48 31.98 1.60
N ARG A 5 0.61 31.66 2.30
CA ARG A 5 1.83 31.09 1.69
C ARG A 5 1.71 29.56 1.52
N PRO A 6 2.07 28.99 0.35
CA PRO A 6 1.92 27.55 0.08
C PRO A 6 2.91 26.67 0.86
N ASN A 7 2.44 25.54 1.39
CA ASN A 7 3.29 24.49 1.97
C ASN A 7 4.15 23.79 0.87
N ASN A 8 5.21 23.04 1.25
CA ASN A 8 6.12 22.43 0.27
C ASN A 8 5.43 21.50 -0.75
N ALA A 9 4.39 20.76 -0.34
CA ALA A 9 3.61 19.93 -1.28
C ALA A 9 2.86 20.79 -2.31
N ASP A 10 2.32 21.94 -1.90
CA ASP A 10 1.62 22.87 -2.77
C ASP A 10 2.59 23.71 -3.62
N LYS A 11 3.77 24.07 -3.09
CA LYS A 11 4.88 24.63 -3.86
C LYS A 11 5.30 23.67 -4.97
N LEU A 12 5.44 22.37 -4.67
CA LEU A 12 5.83 21.37 -5.65
C LEU A 12 4.75 21.22 -6.73
N LYS A 13 3.47 21.10 -6.34
CA LYS A 13 2.35 21.09 -7.29
C LYS A 13 2.32 22.36 -8.15
N ALA A 14 2.62 23.52 -7.58
CA ALA A 14 2.66 24.79 -8.30
C ALA A 14 3.84 24.85 -9.28
N ALA A 15 5.02 24.35 -8.88
CA ALA A 15 6.20 24.24 -9.75
C ALA A 15 5.96 23.30 -10.94
N ILE A 16 5.05 22.34 -10.80
CA ILE A 16 4.70 21.36 -11.84
C ILE A 16 3.67 21.91 -12.85
N LYS A 17 3.12 23.13 -12.69
CA LYS A 17 2.04 23.70 -13.54
C LYS A 17 2.34 23.65 -15.06
N ALA A 18 1.97 22.52 -15.65
CA ALA A 18 1.66 22.16 -17.02
C ALA A 18 0.57 21.05 -16.92
N PRO A 19 -0.21 20.74 -17.98
CA PRO A 19 -1.40 19.90 -17.85
C PRO A 19 -1.04 18.42 -17.67
N TRP A 20 -0.64 18.03 -16.45
CA TRP A 20 -0.29 16.65 -16.11
C TRP A 20 -1.26 16.17 -15.03
N ALA A 21 -1.94 15.05 -15.34
CA ALA A 21 -3.08 14.53 -14.60
C ALA A 21 -2.73 14.25 -13.13
N SER A 22 -3.54 14.79 -12.22
CA SER A 22 -3.49 14.43 -10.80
C SER A 22 -4.49 13.31 -10.54
N ILE A 23 -4.01 12.15 -10.09
CA ILE A 23 -4.86 11.07 -9.60
C ILE A 23 -4.76 11.06 -8.07
N THR A 24 -5.86 11.38 -7.40
CA THR A 24 -5.98 11.30 -5.94
C THR A 24 -6.19 9.85 -5.49
N PRO A 25 -5.49 9.34 -4.45
CA PRO A 25 -5.77 8.03 -3.90
C PRO A 25 -7.07 8.05 -3.08
N GLN A 26 -8.20 7.71 -3.70
CA GLN A 26 -9.42 7.33 -3.00
C GLN A 26 -9.70 5.84 -3.22
N GLN A 27 -9.04 5.00 -2.43
CA GLN A 27 -9.37 3.58 -2.33
C GLN A 27 -9.37 3.15 -0.87
N CYS A 28 -10.57 3.08 -0.28
CA CYS A 28 -10.87 2.31 0.92
C CYS A 28 -12.23 1.65 0.67
N HIS A 29 -12.22 0.35 0.37
CA HIS A 29 -13.42 -0.40 0.04
C HIS A 29 -14.11 -0.96 1.30
N ARG A 30 -15.44 -0.82 1.31
CA ARG A 30 -16.37 -1.40 2.28
C ARG A 30 -16.39 -2.92 2.12
N LEU A 31 -16.21 -3.64 3.21
CA LEU A 31 -16.51 -5.07 3.32
C LEU A 31 -17.86 -5.25 4.00
N ILE A 32 -18.66 -6.15 3.43
CA ILE A 32 -19.94 -6.71 3.91
C ILE A 32 -21.17 -5.83 3.64
N ALA A 33 -21.76 -6.06 2.46
CA ALA A 33 -23.14 -5.74 2.15
C ALA A 33 -23.81 -6.95 1.48
N SER A 34 -23.89 -8.07 2.22
CA SER A 34 -24.80 -9.19 1.91
C SER A 34 -24.77 -10.20 3.04
N MET A 35 -25.43 -9.86 4.15
CA MET A 35 -25.95 -10.87 5.06
C MET A 35 -27.47 -10.77 5.05
N PRO A 36 -28.21 -11.89 4.95
CA PRO A 36 -29.69 -11.91 4.84
C PRO A 36 -30.42 -11.51 6.14
N ARG A 37 -29.71 -10.99 7.14
CA ARG A 37 -30.29 -10.39 8.34
C ARG A 37 -29.96 -8.90 8.29
N ARG A 38 -30.94 -8.02 8.54
CA ARG A 38 -30.76 -6.56 8.69
C ARG A 38 -29.68 -6.29 9.75
N ILE A 39 -28.42 -6.26 9.35
CA ILE A 39 -27.28 -5.98 10.23
C ILE A 39 -26.78 -4.60 9.86
N ASP A 40 -27.15 -3.62 10.67
CA ASP A 40 -26.59 -2.27 10.67
C ASP A 40 -25.20 -2.29 11.33
N ALA A 41 -24.27 -3.14 10.87
CA ALA A 41 -22.89 -3.16 11.33
C ALA A 41 -22.01 -2.34 10.40
N VAL A 42 -21.39 -1.28 10.92
CA VAL A 42 -20.38 -0.52 10.18
C VAL A 42 -19.02 -1.19 10.41
N ILE A 43 -18.41 -1.73 9.35
CA ILE A 43 -17.18 -2.54 9.41
C ILE A 43 -15.90 -1.73 9.15
N HIS A 44 -16.03 -0.46 8.77
CA HIS A 44 -14.87 0.41 8.62
C HIS A 44 -15.28 1.85 8.85
N ALA A 45 -14.81 2.44 9.95
CA ALA A 45 -15.15 3.79 10.33
C ALA A 45 -13.90 4.57 10.70
N LYS A 46 -13.67 5.70 10.01
CA LYS A 46 -12.87 6.80 10.59
C LYS A 46 -13.55 7.24 11.89
N GLY A 47 -12.79 7.78 12.86
CA GLY A 47 -13.35 8.13 14.18
C GLY A 47 -14.64 8.97 14.16
N CYS A 48 -14.85 9.80 13.12
CA CYS A 48 -16.09 10.56 12.94
C CYS A 48 -17.31 9.71 12.52
N GLN A 49 -17.10 8.64 11.75
CA GLN A 49 -18.15 7.70 11.34
C GLN A 49 -18.56 6.77 12.48
N THR A 50 -17.60 6.42 13.35
CA THR A 50 -17.83 5.60 14.54
C THR A 50 -18.82 6.27 15.49
N LYS A 51 -18.59 7.55 15.82
CA LYS A 51 -19.49 8.33 16.69
C LYS A 51 -20.90 8.43 16.14
N LYS A 52 -21.04 8.78 14.85
CA LYS A 52 -22.35 8.84 14.17
C LYS A 52 -23.09 7.51 14.21
N ALA A 53 -22.39 6.39 14.02
CA ALA A 53 -23.01 5.07 14.09
C ALA A 53 -23.48 4.73 15.52
N GLN A 54 -22.69 5.08 16.54
CA GLN A 54 -23.08 4.93 17.94
C GLN A 54 -24.28 5.80 18.32
N GLU A 55 -24.34 7.05 17.84
CA GLU A 55 -25.49 7.95 17.99
C GLU A 55 -26.77 7.37 17.37
N GLN A 56 -26.63 6.62 16.28
CA GLN A 56 -27.74 5.88 15.63
C GLN A 56 -28.02 4.51 16.27
N GLN A 57 -27.44 4.22 17.44
CA GLN A 57 -27.55 2.95 18.16
C GLN A 57 -27.17 1.71 17.33
N LYS A 58 -26.31 1.89 16.33
CA LYS A 58 -25.78 0.79 15.51
C LYS A 58 -24.66 0.07 16.24
N LYS A 59 -24.56 -1.25 16.06
CA LYS A 59 -23.40 -2.02 16.52
C LYS A 59 -22.23 -1.74 15.58
N VAL A 60 -21.04 -1.51 16.13
CA VAL A 60 -19.87 -1.10 15.34
C VAL A 60 -18.72 -2.06 15.57
N VAL A 61 -18.14 -2.57 14.47
CA VAL A 61 -16.91 -3.36 14.48
C VAL A 61 -15.87 -2.57 13.71
N VAL A 62 -14.73 -2.28 14.33
CA VAL A 62 -13.66 -1.52 13.68
C VAL A 62 -12.60 -2.47 13.13
N ALA A 63 -12.48 -2.51 11.80
CA ALA A 63 -11.49 -3.32 11.10
C ALA A 63 -10.35 -2.51 10.49
N GLY A 64 -9.14 -3.09 10.47
CA GLY A 64 -8.04 -2.66 9.58
C GLY A 64 -6.74 -2.24 10.27
N CYS A 65 -5.84 -1.60 9.51
CA CYS A 65 -4.48 -1.27 9.95
C CYS A 65 -4.45 -0.29 11.13
N VAL A 66 -5.41 0.64 11.18
CA VAL A 66 -5.47 1.70 12.19
C VAL A 66 -5.72 1.15 13.60
N PRO A 67 -6.79 0.36 13.86
CA PRO A 67 -6.99 -0.22 15.17
C PRO A 67 -5.92 -1.28 15.52
N GLN A 68 -5.28 -1.90 14.53
CA GLN A 68 -4.16 -2.81 14.73
C GLN A 68 -2.88 -2.10 15.21
N ALA A 69 -2.50 -0.99 14.57
CA ALA A 69 -1.31 -0.23 14.92
C ALA A 69 -1.50 0.68 16.15
N GLN A 70 -2.75 1.07 16.45
CA GLN A 70 -3.07 1.98 17.56
C GLN A 70 -4.33 1.52 18.33
N PRO A 71 -4.30 0.37 19.01
CA PRO A 71 -5.49 -0.25 19.62
C PRO A 71 -6.02 0.48 20.86
N ARG A 72 -5.29 1.49 21.35
CA ARG A 72 -5.59 2.23 22.59
C ARG A 72 -6.17 3.64 22.35
N MET A 73 -6.51 3.99 21.11
CA MET A 73 -7.14 5.28 20.83
C MET A 73 -8.51 5.39 21.50
N ASP A 74 -8.86 6.58 21.99
CA ASP A 74 -10.06 6.79 22.80
C ASP A 74 -11.36 6.42 22.08
N TYR A 75 -11.46 6.72 20.78
CA TYR A 75 -12.66 6.38 19.99
C TYR A 75 -12.84 4.87 19.75
N LEU A 76 -11.85 4.03 20.11
CA LEU A 76 -11.91 2.57 20.02
C LEU A 76 -12.34 1.91 21.35
N LYS A 77 -12.52 2.69 22.43
CA LYS A 77 -12.94 2.16 23.73
C LYS A 77 -14.37 1.61 23.63
N GLY A 78 -14.58 0.40 24.17
CA GLY A 78 -15.87 -0.29 24.17
C GLY A 78 -16.33 -0.83 22.82
N LEU A 79 -15.49 -0.76 21.77
CA LEU A 79 -15.80 -1.30 20.44
C LEU A 79 -15.14 -2.65 20.21
N SER A 80 -15.83 -3.49 19.44
CA SER A 80 -15.26 -4.69 18.86
C SER A 80 -14.28 -4.33 17.74
N ILE A 81 -13.13 -5.01 17.70
CA ILE A 81 -12.00 -4.71 16.84
C ILE A 81 -11.51 -5.99 16.16
N ILE A 82 -11.24 -5.88 14.87
CA ILE A 82 -10.62 -6.94 14.07
C ILE A 82 -9.37 -6.43 13.34
N GLY A 83 -8.28 -7.15 13.58
CA GLY A 83 -6.97 -6.90 13.02
C GLY A 83 -6.87 -7.34 11.56
N VAL A 84 -5.87 -6.82 10.86
CA VAL A 84 -5.63 -7.10 9.42
C VAL A 84 -5.37 -8.58 9.12
N GLN A 85 -4.85 -9.34 10.07
CA GLN A 85 -4.57 -10.78 9.91
C GLN A 85 -5.70 -11.70 10.37
N GLN A 86 -6.78 -11.15 10.94
CA GLN A 86 -7.87 -11.92 11.56
C GLN A 86 -9.20 -11.75 10.82
N ILE A 87 -9.19 -11.19 9.60
CA ILE A 87 -10.41 -10.75 8.90
C ILE A 87 -11.37 -11.91 8.57
N ASP A 88 -10.87 -13.13 8.46
CA ASP A 88 -11.63 -14.36 8.30
C ASP A 88 -12.53 -14.67 9.51
N ARG A 89 -12.22 -14.12 10.68
CA ARG A 89 -13.03 -14.24 11.90
C ARG A 89 -14.04 -13.11 12.06
N VAL A 90 -14.33 -12.34 11.00
CA VAL A 90 -15.26 -11.22 11.06
C VAL A 90 -16.66 -11.63 11.52
N VAL A 91 -17.11 -12.83 11.13
CA VAL A 91 -18.44 -13.35 11.53
C VAL A 91 -18.51 -13.51 13.04
N GLU A 92 -17.50 -14.12 13.66
CA GLU A 92 -17.40 -14.28 15.11
C GLU A 92 -17.43 -12.92 15.83
N VAL A 93 -16.66 -11.95 15.36
CA VAL A 93 -16.60 -10.61 15.98
C VAL A 93 -17.93 -9.88 15.86
N VAL A 94 -18.63 -10.02 14.73
CA VAL A 94 -19.95 -9.43 14.52
C VAL A 94 -21.00 -10.07 15.42
N ASP A 95 -21.02 -11.41 15.52
CA ASP A 95 -21.97 -12.12 16.37
C ASP A 95 -21.83 -11.75 17.84
N GLU A 96 -20.60 -11.66 18.34
CA GLU A 96 -20.32 -11.23 19.71
C GLU A 96 -20.67 -9.75 19.94
N ALA A 97 -20.41 -8.88 18.96
CA ALA A 97 -20.81 -7.47 19.02
C ALA A 97 -22.34 -7.30 19.09
N ILE A 98 -23.09 -8.15 18.38
CA ILE A 98 -24.56 -8.16 18.42
C ILE A 98 -25.07 -8.56 19.80
N LYS A 99 -24.44 -9.56 20.45
CA LYS A 99 -24.74 -9.98 21.83
C LYS A 99 -24.40 -8.93 22.90
N GLY A 100 -23.72 -7.84 22.51
CA GLY A 100 -23.30 -6.77 23.41
C GLY A 100 -21.90 -6.98 24.01
N HIS A 101 -21.16 -7.99 23.55
CA HIS A 101 -19.78 -8.21 23.95
C HIS A 101 -18.83 -7.34 23.11
N SER A 102 -17.70 -6.96 23.71
CA SER A 102 -16.61 -6.25 23.02
C SER A 102 -15.46 -7.22 22.78
N VAL A 103 -15.23 -7.61 21.54
CA VAL A 103 -14.17 -8.58 21.16
C VAL A 103 -13.02 -7.87 20.46
N ARG A 104 -11.78 -8.21 20.82
CA ARG A 104 -10.58 -7.63 20.19
C ARG A 104 -9.68 -8.73 19.64
N LEU A 105 -9.71 -8.93 18.31
CA LEU A 105 -8.86 -9.89 17.61
C LEU A 105 -7.70 -9.18 16.92
N LEU A 106 -6.57 -9.05 17.60
CA LEU A 106 -5.37 -8.33 17.11
C LEU A 106 -4.13 -9.23 16.99
N GLY A 107 -4.30 -10.53 17.23
CA GLY A 107 -3.21 -11.51 17.22
C GLY A 107 -2.64 -11.74 15.82
N GLN A 108 -1.35 -12.10 15.76
CA GLN A 108 -0.72 -12.53 14.53
C GLN A 108 -1.10 -13.99 14.21
N LYS A 109 -1.27 -14.31 12.93
CA LYS A 109 -1.46 -15.69 12.49
C LYS A 109 -0.12 -16.38 12.27
N LYS A 110 0.01 -17.57 12.85
CA LYS A 110 1.15 -18.46 12.62
C LYS A 110 0.63 -19.86 12.31
N ASP A 111 1.30 -20.55 11.40
CA ASP A 111 1.13 -21.97 11.14
C ASP A 111 2.51 -22.64 11.17
N GLY A 112 2.64 -23.75 11.91
CA GLY A 112 3.93 -24.42 12.11
C GLY A 112 5.07 -23.51 12.62
N GLY A 113 4.76 -22.40 13.29
CA GLY A 113 5.74 -21.40 13.73
C GLY A 113 6.09 -20.31 12.71
N ARG A 114 5.67 -20.47 11.44
CA ARG A 114 5.83 -19.48 10.36
C ARG A 114 4.68 -18.48 10.37
N ARG A 115 4.95 -17.21 10.05
CA ARG A 115 3.89 -16.22 9.82
C ARG A 115 3.21 -16.49 8.48
N LEU A 116 1.89 -16.33 8.46
CA LEU A 116 1.09 -16.49 7.24
C LEU A 116 0.92 -15.16 6.51
N GLY A 117 0.74 -15.22 5.19
CA GLY A 117 0.49 -14.06 4.32
C GLY A 117 -0.77 -13.23 4.64
N GLY A 118 -1.60 -13.73 5.58
CA GLY A 118 -2.80 -13.06 6.05
C GLY A 118 -4.01 -13.98 6.03
N ALA A 119 -5.12 -13.47 5.52
CA ALA A 119 -6.35 -14.23 5.34
C ALA A 119 -6.28 -15.09 4.07
N ARG A 120 -7.01 -16.21 4.02
CA ARG A 120 -6.98 -17.06 2.83
C ARG A 120 -7.45 -16.29 1.59
N LEU A 121 -6.78 -16.51 0.46
CA LEU A 121 -7.05 -15.79 -0.79
C LEU A 121 -8.38 -16.21 -1.45
N ASP A 122 -8.88 -17.39 -1.09
CA ASP A 122 -10.14 -17.98 -1.56
C ASP A 122 -11.39 -17.48 -0.83
N LEU A 123 -11.22 -16.57 0.14
CA LEU A 123 -12.36 -15.99 0.85
C LEU A 123 -13.31 -15.25 -0.13
N PRO A 124 -14.64 -15.35 0.10
CA PRO A 124 -15.61 -14.60 -0.68
C PRO A 124 -15.32 -13.10 -0.62
N LYS A 125 -15.28 -12.46 -1.78
CA LYS A 125 -15.00 -11.03 -1.89
C LYS A 125 -15.91 -10.36 -2.91
N ILE A 126 -16.23 -9.10 -2.65
CA ILE A 126 -16.98 -8.24 -3.57
C ILE A 126 -15.98 -7.35 -4.27
N ARG A 127 -15.85 -7.51 -5.59
CA ARG A 127 -15.00 -6.63 -6.41
C ARG A 127 -15.70 -5.29 -6.63
N LYS A 128 -14.93 -4.19 -6.59
CA LYS A 128 -15.45 -2.88 -7.00
C LYS A 128 -15.72 -2.85 -8.50
N ASN A 129 -14.76 -3.36 -9.27
CA ASN A 129 -14.91 -3.56 -10.70
C ASN A 129 -14.95 -5.08 -10.94
N PRO A 130 -16.04 -5.64 -11.49
CA PRO A 130 -16.14 -7.08 -11.70
C PRO A 130 -15.03 -7.64 -12.62
N LEU A 131 -14.42 -6.80 -13.47
CA LEU A 131 -13.37 -7.20 -14.40
C LEU A 131 -11.95 -7.15 -13.81
N ILE A 132 -11.78 -6.68 -12.57
CA ILE A 132 -10.45 -6.49 -11.95
C ILE A 132 -10.36 -7.25 -10.64
N GLU A 133 -9.35 -8.10 -10.56
CA GLU A 133 -8.92 -8.77 -9.36
C GLU A 133 -7.75 -8.05 -8.70
N ILE A 134 -7.79 -7.82 -7.38
CA ILE A 134 -6.64 -7.33 -6.64
C ILE A 134 -6.14 -8.44 -5.72
N ILE A 135 -4.92 -8.93 -5.96
CA ILE A 135 -4.30 -10.02 -5.18
C ILE A 135 -3.17 -9.46 -4.33
N SER A 136 -3.27 -9.64 -3.02
CA SER A 136 -2.15 -9.35 -2.10
C SER A 136 -1.17 -10.52 -2.15
N ILE A 137 0.08 -10.27 -2.56
CA ILE A 137 1.08 -11.36 -2.72
C ILE A 137 1.81 -11.68 -1.41
N ASN A 138 1.83 -10.73 -0.48
CA ASN A 138 2.32 -10.90 0.88
C ASN A 138 1.58 -9.93 1.82
N THR A 139 1.83 -10.07 3.12
CA THR A 139 1.56 -9.04 4.14
C THR A 139 2.85 -8.65 4.84
N GLY A 140 2.89 -7.44 5.36
CA GLY A 140 4.03 -6.97 6.14
C GLY A 140 5.15 -6.47 5.26
N CYS A 141 6.20 -5.95 5.89
CA CYS A 141 7.30 -5.29 5.18
C CYS A 141 8.64 -5.57 5.86
N LEU A 142 9.70 -5.66 5.08
CA LEU A 142 11.07 -5.75 5.59
C LEU A 142 11.63 -4.39 6.00
N ASN A 143 11.22 -3.32 5.31
CA ASN A 143 11.70 -1.95 5.52
C ASN A 143 11.44 -1.42 6.94
N ALA A 144 12.30 -0.50 7.40
CA ALA A 144 12.26 0.12 8.72
C ALA A 144 12.05 1.65 8.68
N CYS A 145 11.30 2.14 7.69
CA CYS A 145 11.14 3.57 7.43
C CYS A 145 10.64 4.35 8.66
N THR A 146 11.26 5.49 8.96
CA THR A 146 11.03 6.25 10.21
C THR A 146 9.65 6.89 10.32
N TYR A 147 8.90 6.95 9.22
CA TYR A 147 7.56 7.55 9.14
C TYR A 147 6.43 6.53 8.98
N CYS A 148 6.76 5.28 8.65
CA CYS A 148 5.77 4.31 8.19
C CYS A 148 5.17 3.51 9.36
N LYS A 149 3.84 3.32 9.34
CA LYS A 149 3.14 2.48 10.33
C LYS A 149 2.86 1.06 9.86
N THR A 150 3.23 0.74 8.63
CA THR A 150 3.00 -0.57 8.02
C THR A 150 3.56 -1.70 8.88
N LYS A 151 4.83 -1.62 9.29
CA LYS A 151 5.46 -2.66 10.11
C LYS A 151 4.76 -2.85 11.47
N HIS A 152 4.30 -1.76 12.09
CA HIS A 152 3.49 -1.81 13.31
C HIS A 152 2.11 -2.44 13.10
N ALA A 153 1.48 -2.22 11.94
CA ALA A 153 0.16 -2.75 11.63
C ALA A 153 0.21 -4.20 11.15
N ARG A 154 1.16 -4.55 10.28
CA ARG A 154 1.16 -5.79 9.51
C ARG A 154 2.31 -6.74 9.85
N GLY A 155 3.30 -6.28 10.62
CA GLY A 155 4.47 -7.06 11.00
C GLY A 155 5.55 -7.09 9.91
N ASP A 156 6.52 -7.98 10.11
CA ASP A 156 7.52 -8.34 9.09
C ASP A 156 6.86 -9.14 7.95
N LEU A 157 7.57 -9.20 6.83
CA LEU A 157 7.18 -9.93 5.62
C LEU A 157 6.70 -11.35 5.93
N ALA A 158 5.53 -11.68 5.38
CA ALA A 158 5.01 -13.02 5.27
C ALA A 158 4.35 -13.17 3.90
N SER A 159 4.91 -14.00 3.03
CA SER A 159 4.44 -14.19 1.66
C SER A 159 3.48 -15.38 1.55
N TYR A 160 2.53 -15.30 0.60
CA TYR A 160 1.78 -16.49 0.16
C TYR A 160 2.66 -17.36 -0.75
N SER A 161 2.39 -18.67 -0.81
CA SER A 161 3.10 -19.51 -1.77
C SER A 161 2.74 -19.14 -3.21
N ILE A 162 3.61 -19.51 -4.14
CA ILE A 162 3.34 -19.29 -5.57
C ILE A 162 2.08 -20.06 -5.98
N GLU A 163 1.90 -21.27 -5.48
CA GLU A 163 0.76 -22.13 -5.78
C GLU A 163 -0.56 -21.50 -5.34
N GLU A 164 -0.61 -20.91 -4.14
CA GLU A 164 -1.80 -20.19 -3.65
C GLU A 164 -2.14 -18.99 -4.55
N LEU A 165 -1.13 -18.24 -5.00
CA LEU A 165 -1.31 -17.07 -5.84
C LEU A 165 -1.72 -17.43 -7.27
N VAL A 166 -1.12 -18.47 -7.83
CA VAL A 166 -1.45 -19.04 -9.14
C VAL A 166 -2.88 -19.58 -9.15
N GLU A 167 -3.26 -20.36 -8.14
CA GLU A 167 -4.62 -20.89 -8.05
C GLU A 167 -5.64 -19.75 -7.92
N ARG A 168 -5.32 -18.71 -7.15
CA ARG A 168 -6.18 -17.54 -7.04
C ARG A 168 -6.32 -16.78 -8.36
N ALA A 169 -5.23 -16.63 -9.11
CA ALA A 169 -5.25 -16.00 -10.42
C ALA A 169 -6.16 -16.78 -11.38
N ARG A 170 -5.96 -18.10 -11.48
CA ARG A 170 -6.75 -19.01 -12.31
C ARG A 170 -8.25 -18.94 -11.98
N GLN A 171 -8.59 -19.04 -10.69
CA GLN A 171 -9.98 -18.91 -10.24
C GLN A 171 -10.57 -17.56 -10.66
N SER A 172 -9.81 -16.47 -10.55
CA SER A 172 -10.30 -15.14 -10.89
C SER A 172 -10.60 -15.00 -12.39
N PHE A 173 -9.76 -15.56 -13.26
CA PHE A 173 -10.04 -15.58 -14.70
C PHE A 173 -11.28 -16.43 -15.04
N GLN A 174 -11.49 -17.57 -14.37
CA GLN A 174 -12.71 -18.37 -14.52
C GLN A 174 -13.97 -17.62 -14.08
N GLU A 175 -13.85 -16.70 -13.12
CA GLU A 175 -14.93 -15.80 -12.68
C GLU A 175 -15.18 -14.62 -13.64
N GLY A 176 -14.47 -14.55 -14.78
CA GLY A 176 -14.65 -13.52 -15.81
C GLY A 176 -13.85 -12.23 -15.59
N VAL A 177 -12.85 -12.26 -14.72
CA VAL A 177 -11.89 -11.15 -14.57
C VAL A 177 -11.02 -11.03 -15.83
N CYS A 178 -10.70 -9.80 -16.24
CA CYS A 178 -9.79 -9.52 -17.35
C CYS A 178 -8.46 -8.94 -16.89
N GLU A 179 -8.36 -8.41 -15.66
CA GLU A 179 -7.13 -7.86 -15.13
C GLU A 179 -6.82 -8.36 -13.73
N ILE A 180 -5.59 -8.79 -13.50
CA ILE A 180 -5.05 -9.05 -12.16
C ILE A 180 -4.11 -7.91 -11.77
N TRP A 181 -4.36 -7.29 -10.62
CA TRP A 181 -3.52 -6.27 -10.03
C TRP A 181 -2.86 -6.82 -8.76
N LEU A 182 -1.55 -6.97 -8.80
CA LEU A 182 -0.79 -7.40 -7.63
C LEU A 182 -0.61 -6.23 -6.68
N THR A 183 -0.77 -6.49 -5.39
CA THR A 183 -0.54 -5.50 -4.33
C THR A 183 0.29 -6.09 -3.20
N SER A 184 1.04 -5.21 -2.55
CA SER A 184 1.85 -5.49 -1.38
C SER A 184 2.23 -4.15 -0.73
N GLU A 185 2.72 -4.23 0.50
CA GLU A 185 3.51 -3.17 1.09
C GLU A 185 4.80 -2.88 0.32
N ASP A 186 5.36 -3.90 -0.34
CA ASP A 186 6.52 -3.84 -1.21
C ASP A 186 6.59 -5.11 -2.06
N THR A 187 6.19 -5.05 -3.32
CA THR A 187 6.15 -6.26 -4.17
C THR A 187 7.54 -6.82 -4.43
N GLY A 188 8.58 -5.97 -4.49
CA GLY A 188 9.96 -6.41 -4.73
C GLY A 188 10.50 -7.30 -3.62
N ALA A 189 9.95 -7.19 -2.40
CA ALA A 189 10.37 -8.01 -1.27
C ALA A 189 9.74 -9.41 -1.28
N TYR A 190 8.79 -9.70 -2.17
CA TYR A 190 8.09 -10.99 -2.22
C TYR A 190 9.08 -12.16 -2.31
N GLY A 191 8.77 -13.23 -1.59
CA GLY A 191 9.45 -14.51 -1.75
C GLY A 191 10.69 -14.69 -0.86
N ARG A 192 11.29 -13.60 -0.35
CA ARG A 192 12.52 -13.66 0.47
C ARG A 192 12.36 -14.49 1.74
N ASP A 193 11.18 -14.46 2.35
CA ASP A 193 10.85 -15.24 3.54
C ASP A 193 10.49 -16.70 3.24
N ILE A 194 10.36 -17.07 1.94
CA ILE A 194 9.96 -18.40 1.50
C ILE A 194 10.90 -19.07 0.51
N GLY A 195 12.07 -18.48 0.24
CA GLY A 195 13.10 -19.06 -0.63
C GLY A 195 12.75 -18.98 -2.11
N THR A 196 11.99 -17.96 -2.52
CA THR A 196 11.70 -17.63 -3.93
C THR A 196 11.82 -16.12 -4.14
N ASP A 197 11.40 -15.62 -5.30
CA ASP A 197 11.48 -14.20 -5.64
C ASP A 197 10.29 -13.73 -6.49
N LEU A 198 10.21 -12.41 -6.67
CA LEU A 198 9.16 -11.77 -7.46
C LEU A 198 9.17 -12.22 -8.94
N PRO A 199 10.31 -12.25 -9.67
CA PRO A 199 10.33 -12.73 -11.06
C PRO A 199 9.76 -14.13 -11.23
N THR A 200 10.11 -15.08 -10.35
CA THR A 200 9.60 -16.46 -10.39
C THR A 200 8.07 -16.48 -10.29
N LEU A 201 7.50 -15.72 -9.33
CA LEU A 201 6.05 -15.59 -9.21
C LEU A 201 5.43 -14.99 -10.47
N LEU A 202 6.01 -13.91 -11.00
CA LEU A 202 5.46 -13.19 -12.15
C LEU A 202 5.41 -14.06 -13.40
N TRP A 203 6.46 -14.83 -13.69
CA TRP A 203 6.46 -15.76 -14.80
C TRP A 203 5.38 -16.85 -14.64
N ARG A 204 5.24 -17.41 -13.44
CA ARG A 204 4.20 -18.39 -13.13
C ARG A 204 2.79 -17.82 -13.25
N LEU A 205 2.58 -16.55 -12.91
CA LEU A 205 1.29 -15.89 -13.10
C LEU A 205 1.00 -15.62 -14.57
N VAL A 206 2.00 -15.20 -15.35
CA VAL A 206 1.86 -14.90 -16.78
C VAL A 206 1.38 -16.10 -17.59
N GLU A 207 1.82 -17.31 -17.23
CA GLU A 207 1.37 -18.57 -17.83
C GLU A 207 -0.14 -18.79 -17.71
N GLU A 208 -0.76 -18.27 -16.65
CA GLU A 208 -2.20 -18.44 -16.36
C GLU A 208 -3.08 -17.36 -16.98
N ILE A 209 -2.50 -16.29 -17.55
CA ILE A 209 -3.26 -15.17 -18.09
C ILE A 209 -3.82 -15.55 -19.47
N PRO A 210 -5.14 -15.59 -19.68
CA PRO A 210 -5.71 -15.86 -20.98
C PRO A 210 -5.43 -14.72 -21.98
N GLU A 211 -5.64 -15.00 -23.26
CA GLU A 211 -5.54 -13.96 -24.30
C GLU A 211 -6.53 -12.81 -24.03
N GLY A 212 -6.08 -11.57 -24.21
CA GLY A 212 -6.88 -10.36 -23.94
C GLY A 212 -6.96 -9.95 -22.47
N ALA A 213 -6.41 -10.74 -21.54
CA ALA A 213 -6.29 -10.38 -20.14
C ALA A 213 -4.89 -9.85 -19.80
N MET A 214 -4.79 -9.11 -18.68
CA MET A 214 -3.58 -8.38 -18.31
C MET A 214 -3.20 -8.54 -16.84
N LEU A 215 -1.90 -8.50 -16.56
CA LEU A 215 -1.32 -8.42 -15.23
C LEU A 215 -0.71 -7.03 -15.00
N ARG A 216 -1.03 -6.44 -13.85
CA ARG A 216 -0.45 -5.18 -13.38
C ARG A 216 0.33 -5.42 -12.10
N LEU A 217 1.61 -5.05 -12.12
CA LEU A 217 2.42 -5.05 -10.91
C LEU A 217 2.16 -3.81 -10.06
N GLY A 218 2.17 -4.01 -8.74
CA GLY A 218 2.02 -2.96 -7.75
C GLY A 218 3.32 -2.19 -7.46
N MET A 219 3.35 -1.58 -6.29
CA MET A 219 4.47 -0.76 -5.83
C MET A 219 5.65 -1.60 -5.35
N THR A 220 6.86 -1.24 -5.80
CA THR A 220 8.13 -1.84 -5.37
C THR A 220 9.11 -0.77 -4.91
N ASN A 221 9.92 -1.05 -3.88
CA ASN A 221 11.00 -0.15 -3.50
C ASN A 221 12.29 -0.39 -4.32
N PRO A 222 13.14 0.64 -4.52
CA PRO A 222 14.37 0.52 -5.28
C PRO A 222 15.31 -0.64 -4.89
N PRO A 223 15.61 -0.91 -3.59
CA PRO A 223 16.59 -1.93 -3.23
C PRO A 223 16.27 -3.31 -3.79
N TYR A 224 15.00 -3.71 -3.71
CA TYR A 224 14.61 -5.06 -4.10
C TYR A 224 14.39 -5.20 -5.61
N ILE A 225 13.94 -4.14 -6.29
CA ILE A 225 13.79 -4.20 -7.76
C ILE A 225 15.15 -4.15 -8.46
N LEU A 226 16.14 -3.48 -7.87
CA LEU A 226 17.51 -3.39 -8.38
C LEU A 226 18.15 -4.77 -8.56
N GLU A 227 17.88 -5.70 -7.65
CA GLU A 227 18.37 -7.09 -7.71
C GLU A 227 17.83 -7.88 -8.91
N HIS A 228 16.72 -7.43 -9.51
CA HIS A 228 15.99 -8.17 -10.53
C HIS A 228 15.72 -7.35 -11.81
N LEU A 229 16.40 -6.22 -12.03
CA LEU A 229 16.06 -5.27 -13.10
C LEU A 229 15.95 -5.89 -14.49
N GLU A 230 16.88 -6.77 -14.87
CA GLU A 230 16.88 -7.41 -16.19
C GLU A 230 15.65 -8.29 -16.39
N GLU A 231 15.33 -9.14 -15.41
CA GLU A 231 14.15 -10.00 -15.46
C GLU A 231 12.86 -9.18 -15.43
N MET A 232 12.83 -8.13 -14.63
CA MET A 232 11.69 -7.22 -14.58
C MET A 232 11.45 -6.51 -15.90
N ALA A 233 12.50 -6.11 -16.62
CA ALA A 233 12.36 -5.54 -17.95
C ALA A 233 11.81 -6.57 -18.96
N LYS A 234 12.21 -7.84 -18.88
CA LYS A 234 11.64 -8.90 -19.73
C LYS A 234 10.16 -9.10 -19.43
N ILE A 235 9.78 -9.17 -18.16
CA ILE A 235 8.39 -9.37 -17.73
C ILE A 235 7.51 -8.17 -18.14
N LEU A 236 7.98 -6.94 -17.94
CA LEU A 236 7.22 -5.74 -18.31
C LEU A 236 7.05 -5.54 -19.82
N ASN A 237 7.89 -6.19 -20.64
CA ASN A 237 7.71 -6.25 -22.10
C ASN A 237 6.76 -7.38 -22.55
N HIS A 238 6.32 -8.26 -21.65
CA HIS A 238 5.42 -9.34 -22.01
C HIS A 238 4.05 -8.80 -22.44
N PRO A 239 3.43 -9.29 -23.53
CA PRO A 239 2.18 -8.72 -24.07
C PRO A 239 0.97 -8.81 -23.13
N ARG A 240 1.05 -9.67 -22.12
CA ARG A 240 0.02 -9.84 -21.06
C ARG A 240 0.33 -9.09 -19.78
N VAL A 241 1.36 -8.23 -19.76
CA VAL A 241 1.77 -7.45 -18.59
C VAL A 241 1.73 -5.98 -18.96
N TYR A 242 1.16 -5.15 -18.10
CA TYR A 242 1.24 -3.71 -18.30
C TYR A 242 2.69 -3.25 -18.16
N GLY A 243 3.18 -2.47 -19.12
CA GLY A 243 4.41 -1.69 -19.02
C GLY A 243 4.25 -0.54 -18.01
N PHE A 244 3.99 -0.88 -16.76
CA PHE A 244 3.74 0.04 -15.65
C PHE A 244 4.48 -0.46 -14.41
N LEU A 245 5.18 0.45 -13.74
CA LEU A 245 5.77 0.16 -12.43
C LEU A 245 5.65 1.37 -11.51
N HIS A 246 5.28 1.12 -10.27
CA HIS A 246 5.23 2.14 -9.23
C HIS A 246 6.46 2.02 -8.34
N VAL A 247 7.37 2.99 -8.42
CA VAL A 247 8.63 3.03 -7.66
C VAL A 247 8.67 4.30 -6.81
N PRO A 248 8.44 4.24 -5.49
CA PRO A 248 8.40 5.42 -4.64
C PRO A 248 9.82 5.95 -4.37
N VAL A 249 10.12 7.16 -4.80
CA VAL A 249 11.40 7.82 -4.47
C VAL A 249 11.35 8.46 -3.08
N GLN A 250 10.19 8.95 -2.66
CA GLN A 250 9.90 9.64 -1.39
C GLN A 250 10.58 11.02 -1.25
N SER A 251 11.88 11.12 -1.50
CA SER A 251 12.65 12.36 -1.57
C SER A 251 13.81 12.18 -2.56
N ALA A 252 14.25 13.26 -3.22
CA ALA A 252 15.47 13.20 -4.05
C ALA A 252 16.76 13.55 -3.30
N SER A 253 16.66 13.96 -2.03
CA SER A 253 17.82 14.24 -1.18
C SER A 253 18.25 13.00 -0.42
N ASP A 254 19.53 12.63 -0.58
CA ASP A 254 20.13 11.49 0.13
C ASP A 254 20.17 11.70 1.65
N SER A 255 20.31 12.95 2.10
CA SER A 255 20.22 13.30 3.53
C SER A 255 18.83 12.96 4.07
N VAL A 256 17.77 13.41 3.38
CA VAL A 256 16.38 13.12 3.75
C VAL A 256 16.07 11.63 3.63
N LEU A 257 16.56 10.94 2.60
CA LEU A 257 16.39 9.48 2.44
C LEU A 257 17.04 8.70 3.57
N MET A 258 18.22 9.11 4.03
CA MET A 258 18.91 8.52 5.17
C MET A 258 18.11 8.70 6.46
N ASP A 259 17.58 9.89 6.71
CA ASP A 259 16.73 10.18 7.87
C ASP A 259 15.37 9.46 7.81
N MET A 260 14.86 9.22 6.60
CA MET A 260 13.72 8.34 6.36
C MET A 260 14.03 6.86 6.64
N LYS A 261 15.30 6.48 6.82
CA LYS A 261 15.82 5.11 6.83
C LYS A 261 15.45 4.34 5.57
N ARG A 262 15.72 4.94 4.41
CA ARG A 262 15.68 4.24 3.13
C ARG A 262 17.03 3.55 2.90
N GLU A 263 16.99 2.35 2.35
CA GLU A 263 18.18 1.52 2.08
C GLU A 263 18.70 1.73 0.64
N TYR A 264 18.49 2.94 0.10
CA TYR A 264 18.90 3.34 -1.24
C TYR A 264 19.17 4.85 -1.28
N CYS A 265 19.95 5.29 -2.26
CA CYS A 265 20.18 6.70 -2.58
C CYS A 265 19.43 7.14 -3.85
N ILE A 266 19.51 8.42 -4.19
CA ILE A 266 18.86 8.95 -5.39
C ILE A 266 19.40 8.31 -6.68
N ASP A 267 20.68 7.96 -6.72
CA ASP A 267 21.28 7.33 -7.89
C ASP A 267 20.80 5.89 -8.11
N ASP A 268 20.50 5.16 -7.02
CA ASP A 268 19.82 3.86 -7.10
C ASP A 268 18.44 3.98 -7.75
N PHE A 269 17.66 5.00 -7.36
CA PHE A 269 16.36 5.27 -7.97
C PHE A 269 16.49 5.65 -9.45
N LYS A 270 17.42 6.57 -9.79
CA LYS A 270 17.69 6.95 -11.19
C LYS A 270 18.07 5.74 -12.03
N LYS A 271 18.95 4.87 -11.52
CA LYS A 271 19.34 3.63 -12.19
C LYS A 271 18.14 2.74 -12.54
N VAL A 272 17.18 2.58 -11.62
CA VAL A 272 15.93 1.85 -11.90
C VAL A 272 15.14 2.50 -13.02
N VAL A 273 14.92 3.83 -12.94
CA VAL A 273 14.10 4.56 -13.91
C VAL A 273 14.74 4.57 -15.30
N ASP A 274 16.03 4.88 -15.38
CA ASP A 274 16.78 4.97 -16.64
C ASP A 274 16.84 3.61 -17.33
N PHE A 275 17.17 2.56 -16.57
CA PHE A 275 17.22 1.20 -17.10
C PHE A 275 15.87 0.76 -17.67
N LEU A 276 14.77 0.97 -16.93
CA LEU A 276 13.45 0.58 -17.40
C LEU A 276 12.99 1.40 -18.60
N LYS A 277 13.25 2.72 -18.62
CA LYS A 277 12.95 3.57 -19.78
C LYS A 277 13.71 3.16 -21.04
N GLU A 278 14.95 2.67 -20.89
CA GLU A 278 15.74 2.15 -22.00
C GLU A 278 15.24 0.79 -22.49
N LYS A 279 14.98 -0.15 -21.57
CA LYS A 279 14.70 -1.56 -21.90
C LYS A 279 13.23 -1.90 -22.13
N VAL A 280 12.31 -1.06 -21.68
CA VAL A 280 10.86 -1.29 -21.78
C VAL A 280 10.21 -0.12 -22.52
N PRO A 281 10.09 -0.19 -23.85
CA PRO A 281 9.51 0.89 -24.65
C PRO A 281 8.11 1.26 -24.18
N GLY A 282 7.90 2.54 -23.89
CA GLY A 282 6.60 3.05 -23.44
C GLY A 282 6.27 2.79 -21.96
N VAL A 283 7.23 2.34 -21.15
CA VAL A 283 6.99 2.11 -19.73
C VAL A 283 6.49 3.36 -19.00
N THR A 284 5.45 3.19 -18.20
CA THR A 284 4.94 4.21 -17.30
C THR A 284 5.49 3.98 -15.90
N ILE A 285 6.32 4.91 -15.43
CA ILE A 285 6.79 4.90 -14.04
C ILE A 285 5.95 5.88 -13.21
N ALA A 286 5.32 5.35 -12.16
CA ALA A 286 4.67 6.14 -11.12
C ALA A 286 5.58 6.27 -9.90
N THR A 287 5.49 7.38 -9.17
CA THR A 287 6.27 7.57 -7.94
C THR A 287 5.53 8.38 -6.88
N ASP A 288 5.95 8.25 -5.63
CA ASP A 288 5.48 9.05 -4.49
C ASP A 288 6.58 9.97 -3.99
N LEU A 289 6.16 11.14 -3.50
CA LEU A 289 6.97 12.11 -2.80
C LEU A 289 6.34 12.47 -1.46
N ILE A 290 7.19 12.65 -0.44
CA ILE A 290 6.84 13.16 0.88
C ILE A 290 7.57 14.49 1.04
N CYS A 291 6.84 15.59 0.96
CA CYS A 291 7.39 16.93 1.16
C CYS A 291 7.23 17.37 2.62
N GLY A 292 8.19 18.15 3.11
CA GLY A 292 8.22 18.65 4.48
C GLY A 292 8.57 17.56 5.49
N PHE A 293 9.40 16.59 5.10
CA PHE A 293 9.91 15.60 6.04
C PHE A 293 10.72 16.31 7.16
N PRO A 294 10.69 15.84 8.42
CA PRO A 294 11.44 16.46 9.50
C PRO A 294 12.93 16.61 9.16
N GLY A 295 13.46 17.82 9.23
CA GLY A 295 14.83 18.16 8.83
C GLY A 295 15.03 18.53 7.35
N GLU A 296 14.01 18.41 6.49
CA GLU A 296 14.10 18.81 5.06
C GLU A 296 14.41 20.31 4.93
N THR A 297 15.51 20.62 4.25
CA THR A 297 15.93 21.98 3.90
C THR A 297 15.34 22.44 2.56
N GLU A 298 15.49 23.72 2.22
CA GLU A 298 15.03 24.22 0.91
C GLU A 298 15.89 23.64 -0.23
N GLU A 299 17.17 23.39 0.02
CA GLU A 299 18.09 22.72 -0.90
C GLU A 299 17.62 21.28 -1.19
N ASP A 300 17.28 20.50 -0.15
CA ASP A 300 16.75 19.14 -0.29
C ASP A 300 15.44 19.11 -1.10
N PHE A 301 14.58 20.09 -0.85
CA PHE A 301 13.34 20.25 -1.59
C PHE A 301 13.59 20.59 -3.07
N GLN A 302 14.58 21.45 -3.35
CA GLN A 302 14.93 21.83 -4.72
C GLN A 302 15.49 20.65 -5.51
N GLU A 303 16.29 19.76 -4.90
CA GLU A 303 16.73 18.50 -5.53
C GLU A 303 15.53 17.65 -5.99
N THR A 304 14.49 17.59 -5.16
CA THR A 304 13.24 16.88 -5.48
C THR A 304 12.49 17.53 -6.65
N VAL A 305 12.46 18.85 -6.71
CA VAL A 305 11.88 19.60 -7.83
C VAL A 305 12.64 19.29 -9.14
N GLU A 306 13.97 19.29 -9.11
CA GLU A 306 14.79 19.01 -10.29
C GLU A 306 14.62 17.57 -10.80
N LEU A 307 14.51 16.59 -9.90
CA LEU A 307 14.21 15.20 -10.27
C LEU A 307 12.87 15.08 -11.03
N VAL A 308 11.82 15.75 -10.53
CA VAL A 308 10.51 15.74 -11.18
C VAL A 308 10.55 16.40 -12.56
N LYS A 309 11.27 17.53 -12.70
CA LYS A 309 11.47 18.20 -13.98
C LYS A 309 12.22 17.33 -14.99
N LEU A 310 13.23 16.60 -14.53
CA LEU A 310 14.05 15.71 -15.34
C LEU A 310 13.22 14.57 -15.91
N TYR A 311 12.49 13.84 -15.06
CA TYR A 311 11.83 12.60 -15.47
C TYR A 311 10.40 12.77 -15.98
N ARG A 312 9.72 13.85 -15.60
CA ARG A 312 8.34 14.18 -15.99
C ARG A 312 7.40 12.97 -15.82
N PHE A 313 7.37 12.41 -14.62
CA PHE A 313 6.58 11.22 -14.30
C PHE A 313 5.11 11.40 -14.71
N PRO A 314 4.53 10.49 -15.52
CA PRO A 314 3.12 10.58 -15.91
C PRO A 314 2.14 10.45 -14.73
N SER A 315 2.57 9.80 -13.64
CA SER A 315 1.80 9.65 -12.41
C SER A 315 2.70 9.97 -11.20
N LEU A 316 2.42 11.09 -10.53
CA LEU A 316 3.19 11.58 -9.40
C LEU A 316 2.26 11.84 -8.20
N PHE A 317 2.52 11.14 -7.10
CA PHE A 317 1.76 11.28 -5.85
C PHE A 317 2.52 12.16 -4.86
N ILE A 318 2.06 13.39 -4.66
CA ILE A 318 2.70 14.37 -3.77
C ILE A 318 1.94 14.42 -2.46
N ASN A 319 2.60 14.00 -1.37
CA ASN A 319 2.03 13.99 -0.04
C ASN A 319 2.79 14.94 0.88
N GLN A 320 2.08 15.68 1.72
CA GLN A 320 2.70 16.38 2.84
C GLN A 320 3.02 15.39 3.96
N PHE A 321 4.19 15.51 4.56
CA PHE A 321 4.53 14.73 5.74
C PHE A 321 3.51 14.94 6.86
N TYR A 322 3.17 13.86 7.54
CA TYR A 322 2.31 13.89 8.71
C TYR A 322 2.95 13.07 9.85
N PRO A 323 3.26 13.68 11.02
CA PRO A 323 3.89 12.99 12.12
C PRO A 323 2.93 11.98 12.75
N ARG A 324 3.08 10.70 12.39
CA ARG A 324 2.21 9.64 12.90
C ARG A 324 2.65 9.27 14.33
N PRO A 325 1.77 9.28 15.33
CA PRO A 325 2.16 9.03 16.73
C PRO A 325 2.95 7.73 16.93
N GLY A 326 4.09 7.77 17.58
CA GLY A 326 4.89 6.57 17.87
C GLY A 326 5.85 6.13 16.76
N THR A 327 5.91 6.81 15.62
CA THR A 327 7.00 6.61 14.65
C THR A 327 8.23 7.44 15.03
N PRO A 328 9.47 7.03 14.69
CA PRO A 328 10.66 7.82 14.97
C PRO A 328 10.59 9.25 14.41
N ALA A 329 10.11 9.42 13.17
CA ALA A 329 10.00 10.73 12.53
C ALA A 329 9.04 11.69 13.24
N ALA A 330 8.07 11.17 14.02
CA ALA A 330 7.17 12.02 14.80
C ALA A 330 7.86 12.70 16.01
N LYS A 331 9.07 12.26 16.38
CA LYS A 331 9.88 12.83 17.47
C LYS A 331 11.00 13.75 16.96
N MET A 332 11.21 13.80 15.65
CA MET A 332 12.21 14.66 15.02
C MET A 332 11.74 16.12 15.01
N GLU A 333 12.66 17.05 14.78
CA GLU A 333 12.32 18.46 14.61
C GLU A 333 11.52 18.66 13.31
N GLN A 334 10.29 19.12 13.46
CA GLN A 334 9.35 19.22 12.34
C GLN A 334 9.66 20.46 11.51
N VAL A 335 9.64 20.33 10.19
CA VAL A 335 9.60 21.50 9.31
C VAL A 335 8.27 22.20 9.55
N PRO A 336 8.26 23.52 9.88
CA PRO A 336 7.03 24.25 10.13
C PRO A 336 6.09 24.12 8.94
N ALA A 337 4.94 23.48 9.15
CA ALA A 337 3.86 23.57 8.19
C ALA A 337 3.41 25.04 8.17
N LEU A 338 3.50 25.69 7.02
CA LEU A 338 2.84 26.97 6.81
C LEU A 338 1.33 26.71 6.96
N VAL A 339 0.75 27.20 8.06
CA VAL A 339 -0.66 27.00 8.47
C VAL A 339 -1.57 28.01 7.81
#